data_AF-A0A8H5F1W8-F1
#
_entry.id   AF-A0A8H5F1W8-F1
#
_cell.length_a   1.000
_cell.length_b   1.000
_cell.length_c   1.000
_cell.angle_alpha   90.00
_cell.angle_beta   90.00
_cell.angle_gamma   90.00
#
_symmetry.space_group_name_H-M   'P 1'
#
loop_
_entity.id
_entity.type
_entity.pdbx_description
1 polymer ?
#
loop_
_entity_poly.entity_id
_entity_poly.type
_entity_poly.pdbx_seq_one_letter_code
_entity_poly.pdbx_strand_id
1 'polypeptide(L)'
;MRETVVISFPKSDGDASAWDEYRDPVLAEEKRVTLLPPESPEVQLWRARVANGLAKALCYSNGHDYDVRFPDGYQLVAIRRKRVTDRDRYDMMLFGSTHVTRFRSPNEFIPHAIWLLTDPTLNHEDCHCHGHCRGMQGGDRNASKKRPSETKVPQTSKRGRVQSLEITSRHQSSTSNNIIQPPLSPFRKGELIYIKLPQPIHGPTSSETIEFWPAVVKDVSRDGSSFAYTVTLLGSLDLSSLPHSSILPYSAYSAPPELVKSLGERATQQYSQCSNVDVVPRPFTDLPSKYTVDYATIPYLLALGITEMLALEWSLSAVGRSLAEISVSITSPLALFYRPVGPSPHQFSPDILVDRLWWGAEYICAGDLIFLRPSREFFCAADILNVSESGALRPSPNVSESLSQDSWLRETLLHIRHIFVQELESEDGSERRDAQLCGTLYKIVPESEKDAKKKKQSIATTLPAAPRGYHFRPILVNNFEAVVALELLLCRYHGNAPDNRFSPTFLVHEGRDIRISMAIQEGWNKLKRNVEEATSPGL
;
A
#
# COMPACT_ATOMS: atom_id res chain seq x y z
N MET A 1 4.97 -13.87 28.50
CA MET A 1 5.83 -12.69 28.27
C MET A 1 6.09 -12.63 26.78
N ARG A 2 5.96 -11.45 26.14
CA ARG A 2 6.34 -11.32 24.73
C ARG A 2 7.86 -11.38 24.63
N GLU A 3 8.36 -11.98 23.56
CA GLU A 3 9.80 -11.96 23.28
C GLU A 3 10.23 -10.54 22.93
N THR A 4 11.26 -10.03 23.62
CA THR A 4 11.82 -8.72 23.34
C THR A 4 12.88 -8.83 22.24
N VAL A 5 12.65 -8.16 21.12
CA VAL A 5 13.61 -8.11 20.01
C VAL A 5 14.46 -6.84 20.16
N VAL A 6 15.78 -7.02 20.29
CA VAL A 6 16.72 -5.91 20.40
C VAL A 6 17.24 -5.53 19.03
N ILE A 7 16.95 -4.31 18.60
CA ILE A 7 17.45 -3.72 17.36
C ILE A 7 18.87 -3.19 17.62
N SER A 8 19.83 -3.68 16.84
CA SER A 8 21.23 -3.24 16.88
C SER A 8 21.58 -2.44 15.63
N PHE A 9 22.31 -1.33 15.79
CA PHE A 9 22.84 -0.57 14.66
C PHE A 9 24.16 -1.18 14.18
N PRO A 10 24.28 -1.58 12.90
CA PRO A 10 25.53 -2.11 12.36
C PRO A 10 26.58 -1.02 12.13
N LYS A 11 26.16 0.25 12.17
CA LYS A 11 26.98 1.43 11.88
C LYS A 11 26.60 2.57 12.83
N SER A 12 27.50 3.53 12.99
CA SER A 12 27.27 4.74 13.77
C SER A 12 27.99 5.93 13.15
N ASP A 13 27.38 7.10 13.22
CA ASP A 13 28.01 8.41 13.00
C ASP A 13 28.42 9.08 14.33
N GLY A 14 28.35 8.31 15.42
CA GLY A 14 28.57 8.76 16.79
C GLY A 14 30.04 8.91 17.14
N ASP A 15 30.36 10.02 17.81
CA ASP A 15 31.63 10.29 18.45
C ASP A 15 31.40 10.57 19.94
N ALA A 16 32.07 9.80 20.80
CA ALA A 16 31.98 9.97 22.24
C ALA A 16 32.50 11.35 22.72
N SER A 17 33.36 11.99 21.92
CA SER A 17 33.88 13.33 22.21
C SER A 17 32.77 14.39 22.26
N ALA A 18 31.64 14.16 21.57
CA ALA A 18 30.50 15.06 21.54
C ALA A 18 29.82 15.28 22.91
N TRP A 19 30.12 14.44 23.90
CA TRP A 19 29.61 14.55 25.26
C TRP A 19 30.70 14.40 26.33
N ASP A 20 31.98 14.41 25.94
CA ASP A 20 33.10 14.30 26.89
C ASP A 20 33.14 15.46 27.89
N GLU A 21 32.67 16.66 27.50
CA GLU A 21 32.54 17.80 28.40
C GLU A 21 31.59 17.56 29.59
N TYR A 22 30.77 16.50 29.54
CA TYR A 22 29.85 16.11 30.61
C TYR A 22 30.39 14.95 31.45
N ARG A 23 31.56 14.37 31.13
CA ARG A 23 32.22 13.37 31.99
C ARG A 23 32.93 14.00 33.18
N ASP A 24 33.38 15.24 33.05
CA ASP A 24 33.99 15.98 34.15
C ASP A 24 32.92 16.31 35.21
N PRO A 25 33.02 15.78 36.45
CA PRO A 25 32.04 16.03 37.50
C PRO A 25 31.84 17.51 37.82
N VAL A 26 32.89 18.33 37.67
CA VAL A 26 32.85 19.77 37.96
C VAL A 26 32.02 20.50 36.91
N LEU A 27 32.30 20.25 35.62
CA LEU A 27 31.53 20.83 34.51
C LEU A 27 30.10 20.29 34.45
N ALA A 28 29.90 19.02 34.82
CA ALA A 28 28.59 18.41 34.91
C ALA A 28 27.72 19.10 35.98
N GLU A 29 28.26 19.38 37.17
CA GLU A 29 27.52 20.10 38.21
C GLU A 29 27.24 21.56 37.79
N GLU A 30 28.21 22.24 37.21
CA GLU A 30 28.06 23.63 36.73
C GLU A 30 26.97 23.74 35.66
N LYS A 31 26.97 22.83 34.69
CA LYS A 31 25.97 22.76 33.60
C LYS A 31 24.67 22.06 34.04
N ARG A 32 24.63 21.49 35.24
CA ARG A 32 23.55 20.67 35.80
C ARG A 32 23.14 19.51 34.90
N VAL A 33 24.13 18.74 34.51
CA VAL A 33 24.04 17.63 33.58
C VAL A 33 24.31 16.32 34.30
N THR A 34 23.54 15.28 33.99
CA THR A 34 23.74 13.93 34.53
C THR A 34 23.75 12.92 33.39
N LEU A 35 24.83 12.17 33.27
CA LEU A 35 24.90 11.03 32.36
C LEU A 35 23.99 9.92 32.90
N LEU A 36 23.05 9.45 32.09
CA LEU A 36 22.12 8.41 32.51
C LEU A 36 22.73 7.02 32.24
N PRO A 37 22.78 6.13 33.23
CA PRO A 37 23.24 4.75 33.02
C PRO A 37 22.35 4.02 32.00
N PRO A 38 22.88 3.09 31.20
CA PRO A 38 22.10 2.34 30.21
C PRO A 38 20.87 1.62 30.77
N GLU A 39 20.94 1.23 32.05
CA GLU A 39 19.88 0.52 32.77
C GLU A 39 18.88 1.45 33.49
N SER A 40 19.02 2.77 33.33
CA SER A 40 18.07 3.70 33.97
C SER A 40 16.68 3.59 33.32
N PRO A 41 15.58 3.71 34.09
CA PRO A 41 14.22 3.68 33.55
C PRO A 41 13.98 4.73 32.45
N GLU A 42 14.64 5.88 32.54
CA GLU A 42 14.60 6.94 31.55
C GLU A 42 15.23 6.52 30.22
N VAL A 43 16.39 5.84 30.26
CA VAL A 43 17.06 5.32 29.07
C VAL A 43 16.22 4.20 28.44
N GLN A 44 15.68 3.29 29.24
CA GLN A 44 14.80 2.22 28.77
C GLN A 44 13.54 2.78 28.09
N LEU A 45 12.90 3.80 28.67
CA LEU A 45 11.74 4.46 28.06
C LEU A 45 12.09 5.15 26.75
N TRP A 46 13.25 5.81 26.68
CA TRP A 46 13.71 6.49 25.47
C TRP A 46 14.01 5.49 24.35
N ARG A 47 14.73 4.41 24.67
CA ARG A 47 15.00 3.28 23.77
C ARG A 47 13.71 2.65 23.26
N ALA A 48 12.78 2.30 24.15
CA ALA A 48 11.49 1.73 23.76
C ALA A 48 10.71 2.62 22.79
N ARG A 49 10.72 3.95 22.98
CA ARG A 49 10.07 4.89 22.05
C ARG A 49 10.74 4.91 20.68
N VAL A 50 12.07 4.90 20.62
CA VAL A 50 12.81 4.82 19.35
C VAL A 50 12.58 3.48 18.68
N ALA A 51 12.66 2.38 19.42
CA ALA A 51 12.45 1.03 18.92
C ALA A 51 11.05 0.86 18.31
N ASN A 52 10.00 1.39 18.97
CA ASN A 52 8.65 1.43 18.41
C ASN A 52 8.54 2.29 17.14
N GLY A 53 9.23 3.43 17.10
CA GLY A 53 9.32 4.27 15.91
C GLY A 53 9.98 3.55 14.73
N LEU A 54 11.08 2.85 15.00
CA LEU A 54 11.80 2.03 14.02
C LEU A 54 10.97 0.84 13.55
N ALA A 55 10.37 0.08 14.46
CA ALA A 55 9.51 -1.05 14.12
C ALA A 55 8.35 -0.64 13.21
N LYS A 56 7.73 0.52 13.49
CA LYS A 56 6.69 1.08 12.63
C LYS A 56 7.20 1.53 11.26
N ALA A 57 8.35 2.19 11.21
CA ALA A 57 8.91 2.72 9.97
C ALA A 57 9.49 1.64 9.05
N LEU A 58 10.08 0.59 9.62
CA LEU A 58 10.73 -0.52 8.92
C LEU A 58 9.85 -1.77 8.82
N CYS A 59 8.57 -1.67 9.18
CA CYS A 59 7.58 -2.74 9.11
C CYS A 59 8.00 -4.04 9.80
N TYR A 60 8.56 -3.94 11.01
CA TYR A 60 8.80 -5.13 11.82
C TYR A 60 7.48 -5.78 12.27
N SER A 61 7.51 -7.08 12.53
CA SER A 61 6.33 -7.90 12.83
C SER A 61 5.56 -7.43 14.07
N ASN A 62 4.26 -7.19 13.93
CA ASN A 62 3.41 -6.93 15.09
C ASN A 62 3.43 -8.13 16.06
N GLY A 63 3.62 -7.88 17.36
CA GLY A 63 3.52 -8.92 18.41
C GLY A 63 4.76 -9.09 19.29
N HIS A 64 5.87 -8.44 18.96
CA HIS A 64 7.07 -8.37 19.79
C HIS A 64 7.13 -7.06 20.56
N ASP A 65 7.79 -7.09 21.71
CA ASP A 65 8.24 -5.86 22.35
C ASP A 65 9.59 -5.50 21.74
N TYR A 66 9.74 -4.26 21.26
CA TYR A 66 10.98 -3.81 20.64
C TYR A 66 11.78 -2.97 21.61
N ASP A 67 13.09 -3.22 21.62
CA ASP A 67 14.07 -2.39 22.29
C ASP A 67 15.21 -2.08 21.30
N VAL A 68 16.00 -1.05 21.58
CA VAL A 68 17.10 -0.64 20.72
C VAL A 68 18.33 -0.34 21.56
N ARG A 69 19.49 -0.88 21.18
CA ARG A 69 20.75 -0.39 21.74
C ARG A 69 21.15 0.87 20.98
N PHE A 70 21.47 1.97 21.66
CA PHE A 70 21.94 3.17 20.94
C PHE A 70 23.18 2.85 20.10
N PRO A 71 23.38 3.54 18.96
CA PRO A 71 24.58 3.38 18.16
C PRO A 71 25.83 3.71 18.99
N ASP A 72 26.96 3.14 18.62
CA ASP A 72 28.23 3.40 19.30
C ASP A 72 28.55 4.90 19.32
N GLY A 73 29.06 5.42 20.44
CA GLY A 73 29.35 6.85 20.61
C GLY A 73 28.16 7.70 21.08
N TYR A 74 26.94 7.17 21.14
CA TYR A 74 25.78 7.90 21.65
C TYR A 74 25.56 7.72 23.15
N GLN A 75 25.13 8.80 23.81
CA GLN A 75 24.85 8.83 25.25
C GLN A 75 23.62 9.67 25.56
N LEU A 76 22.72 9.13 26.39
CA LEU A 76 21.56 9.87 26.89
C LEU A 76 21.95 10.65 28.15
N VAL A 77 21.53 11.91 28.18
CA VAL A 77 21.94 12.89 29.17
C VAL A 77 20.69 13.60 29.71
N ALA A 78 20.59 13.74 31.03
CA ALA A 78 19.55 14.53 31.68
C ALA A 78 20.09 15.92 32.03
N ILE A 79 19.44 16.97 31.53
CA ILE A 79 19.80 18.37 31.81
C ILE A 79 18.76 18.98 32.74
N ARG A 80 19.18 19.38 33.95
CA ARG A 80 18.30 20.02 34.94
C ARG A 80 18.11 21.50 34.61
N ARG A 81 16.87 21.87 34.32
CA ARG A 81 16.47 23.26 34.07
C ARG A 81 15.74 23.84 35.29
N LYS A 82 16.21 24.99 35.76
CA LYS A 82 15.48 25.80 36.74
C LYS A 82 14.21 26.32 36.08
N ARG A 83 13.06 26.00 36.66
CA ARG A 83 11.79 26.63 36.33
C ARG A 83 11.55 27.84 37.24
N VAL A 84 10.61 28.69 36.80
CA VAL A 84 9.97 29.72 37.64
C VAL A 84 9.15 29.08 38.78
N THR A 85 8.70 27.84 38.59
CA THR A 85 8.03 27.03 39.63
C THR A 85 9.04 26.22 40.44
N ASP A 86 8.77 26.01 41.72
CA ASP A 86 9.63 25.35 42.73
C ASP A 86 9.91 23.83 42.51
N ARG A 87 9.75 23.33 41.28
CA ARG A 87 10.09 21.95 40.92
C ARG A 87 11.06 21.95 39.75
N ASP A 88 12.18 21.28 39.95
CA ASP A 88 13.16 21.03 38.90
C ASP A 88 12.55 20.20 37.76
N ARG A 89 12.91 20.58 36.53
CA ARG A 89 12.58 19.83 35.32
C ARG A 89 13.86 19.25 34.74
N TYR A 90 13.84 17.98 34.40
CA TYR A 90 14.91 17.33 33.64
C TYR A 90 14.48 17.19 32.18
N ASP A 91 15.30 17.70 31.28
CA ASP A 91 15.16 17.47 29.85
C ASP A 91 16.18 16.42 29.42
N MET A 92 15.69 15.29 28.90
CA MET A 92 16.53 14.24 28.36
C MET A 92 16.95 14.60 26.93
N MET A 93 18.25 14.51 26.64
CA MET A 93 18.80 14.76 25.32
C MET A 93 19.79 13.66 24.97
N LEU A 94 19.76 13.21 23.71
CA LEU A 94 20.70 12.23 23.18
C LEU A 94 21.83 12.97 22.45
N PHE A 95 23.05 12.73 22.88
CA PHE A 95 24.28 13.24 22.26
C PHE A 95 25.02 12.09 21.57
N GLY A 96 25.87 12.40 20.60
CA GLY A 96 26.74 11.42 19.94
C GLY A 96 27.04 11.77 18.49
N SER A 97 26.04 12.16 17.70
CA SER A 97 26.25 12.46 16.27
C SER A 97 27.33 13.53 16.06
N THR A 98 28.23 13.28 15.10
CA THR A 98 29.21 14.28 14.63
C THR A 98 28.56 15.42 13.82
N HIS A 99 27.32 15.22 13.35
CA HIS A 99 26.61 16.19 12.51
C HIS A 99 25.46 16.90 13.24
N VAL A 100 24.89 16.26 14.26
CA VAL A 100 23.79 16.80 15.06
C VAL A 100 24.23 17.01 16.50
N THR A 101 24.26 18.27 16.93
CA THR A 101 24.67 18.65 18.30
C THR A 101 23.95 17.86 19.40
N ARG A 102 22.63 17.64 19.27
CA ARG A 102 21.83 16.80 20.16
C ARG A 102 20.41 16.59 19.62
N PHE A 103 19.82 15.46 19.98
CA PHE A 103 18.39 15.17 19.77
C PHE A 103 17.64 15.38 21.08
N ARG A 104 16.60 16.22 21.08
CA ARG A 104 15.83 16.60 22.28
C ARG A 104 14.67 15.66 22.58
N SER A 105 14.35 14.77 21.65
CA SER A 105 13.29 13.78 21.82
C SER A 105 13.54 12.54 20.96
N PRO A 106 12.91 11.38 21.30
CA PRO A 106 12.95 10.20 20.45
C PRO A 106 12.49 10.48 19.01
N ASN A 107 11.47 11.31 18.83
CA ASN A 107 10.92 11.64 17.50
C ASN A 107 11.89 12.41 16.61
N GLU A 108 12.80 13.21 17.20
CA GLU A 108 13.86 13.88 16.43
C GLU A 108 14.94 12.89 15.98
N PHE A 109 15.20 11.84 16.78
CA PHE A 109 16.24 10.85 16.49
C PHE A 109 15.77 9.72 15.58
N ILE A 110 14.49 9.31 15.62
CA ILE A 110 13.94 8.22 14.78
C ILE A 110 14.33 8.34 13.30
N PRO A 111 14.16 9.48 12.59
CA PRO A 111 14.59 9.59 11.19
C PRO A 111 16.09 9.40 10.99
N HIS A 112 16.92 9.83 11.95
CA HIS A 112 18.38 9.61 11.94
C HIS A 112 18.73 8.14 12.16
N ALA A 113 18.02 7.49 13.09
CA ALA A 113 18.17 6.06 13.35
C ALA A 113 17.78 5.19 12.15
N ILE A 114 16.73 5.58 11.40
CA ILE A 114 16.36 4.91 10.14
C ILE A 114 17.52 5.02 9.14
N TRP A 115 18.06 6.23 8.95
CA TRP A 115 19.19 6.46 8.06
C TRP A 115 20.42 5.61 8.45
N LEU A 116 20.78 5.55 9.73
CA LEU A 116 21.88 4.69 10.21
C LEU A 116 21.68 3.19 9.92
N LEU A 117 20.42 2.72 9.88
CA LEU A 117 20.09 1.33 9.60
C LEU A 117 20.01 1.01 8.11
N THR A 118 19.59 1.98 7.29
CA THR A 118 19.22 1.70 5.89
C THR A 118 20.20 2.26 4.87
N ASP A 119 20.98 3.29 5.21
CA ASP A 119 21.93 3.91 4.28
C ASP A 119 23.26 3.13 4.25
N PRO A 120 23.64 2.55 3.10
CA PRO A 120 24.88 1.80 3.00
C PRO A 120 26.12 2.70 3.01
N THR A 121 26.00 3.95 2.61
CA THR A 121 27.11 4.91 2.45
C THR A 121 27.33 5.80 3.66
N LEU A 122 26.32 5.92 4.54
CA LEU A 122 26.25 6.95 5.57
C LEU A 122 26.46 8.36 4.97
N ASN A 123 25.90 8.59 3.79
CA ASN A 123 25.85 9.93 3.23
C ASN A 123 24.79 10.75 3.96
N HIS A 124 25.24 11.78 4.67
CA HIS A 124 24.36 12.58 5.52
C HIS A 124 23.36 13.44 4.72
N GLU A 125 23.61 13.67 3.43
CA GLU A 125 22.63 14.33 2.54
C GLU A 125 21.32 13.54 2.43
N ASP A 126 21.39 12.21 2.57
CA ASP A 126 20.25 11.29 2.55
C ASP A 126 19.54 11.20 3.91
N CYS A 127 20.09 11.84 4.95
CA CYS A 127 19.44 11.88 6.26
C CYS A 127 18.32 12.94 6.30
N HIS A 128 17.12 12.49 6.68
CA HIS A 128 15.91 13.32 6.78
C HIS A 128 15.60 13.77 8.21
N CYS A 129 16.60 13.77 9.11
CA CYS A 129 16.39 14.25 10.47
C CYS A 129 16.00 15.73 10.48
N HIS A 130 14.85 16.07 11.08
CA HIS A 130 14.20 17.37 10.87
C HIS A 130 15.08 18.53 11.38
N GLY A 131 15.66 19.30 10.45
CA GLY A 131 16.35 20.57 10.74
C GLY A 131 17.73 20.48 11.42
N HIS A 132 18.21 19.27 11.74
CA HIS A 132 19.52 19.11 12.38
C HIS A 132 20.60 18.67 11.41
N CYS A 133 20.25 17.83 10.44
CA CYS A 133 21.22 17.23 9.53
C CYS A 133 21.57 18.17 8.33
N ARG A 134 20.60 18.94 7.83
CA ARG A 134 20.75 19.73 6.59
C ARG A 134 21.10 21.21 6.76
N GLY A 135 21.48 21.69 7.96
CA GLY A 135 21.76 23.13 8.08
C GLY A 135 22.13 23.64 9.46
N MET A 136 23.35 23.33 9.92
CA MET A 136 24.10 24.23 10.81
C MET A 136 25.09 25.11 10.02
N GLN A 137 24.69 25.64 8.85
CA GLN A 137 25.25 26.92 8.44
C GLN A 137 24.59 28.00 9.31
N GLY A 138 25.38 28.53 10.25
CA GLY A 138 24.99 29.40 11.36
C GLY A 138 24.04 30.54 11.01
N GLY A 139 22.75 30.33 11.27
CA GLY A 139 21.76 31.39 11.36
C GLY A 139 21.49 31.73 12.83
N ASP A 140 22.15 32.78 13.33
CA ASP A 140 21.85 33.43 14.61
C ASP A 140 20.34 33.67 14.78
N ARG A 141 19.66 32.84 15.55
CA ARG A 141 18.25 33.04 15.94
C ARG A 141 18.10 33.83 17.24
N ASN A 142 19.11 34.63 17.60
CA ASN A 142 19.00 35.66 18.64
C ASN A 142 18.67 37.04 18.02
N ALA A 143 17.54 37.13 17.32
CA ALA A 143 16.89 38.41 17.02
C ALA A 143 15.48 38.38 17.59
N SER A 144 15.38 38.73 18.88
CA SER A 144 14.14 39.06 19.56
C SER A 144 13.38 40.13 18.79
N LYS A 145 12.40 39.73 17.97
CA LYS A 145 11.36 40.65 17.48
C LYS A 145 10.50 41.08 18.67
N LYS A 146 10.83 42.24 19.23
CA LYS A 146 9.91 43.05 20.04
C LYS A 146 8.62 43.23 19.25
N ARG A 147 7.54 42.68 19.77
CA ARG A 147 6.17 42.89 19.28
C ARG A 147 5.68 44.24 19.85
N PRO A 148 5.20 45.20 19.03
CA PRO A 148 4.62 46.42 19.56
C PRO A 148 3.34 46.09 20.32
N SER A 149 3.20 46.72 21.48
CA SER A 149 1.99 46.72 22.29
C SER A 149 0.92 47.57 21.61
N GLU A 150 -0.13 46.93 21.10
CA GLU A 150 -1.36 47.62 20.73
C GLU A 150 -2.37 47.61 21.90
N THR A 151 -2.96 48.78 22.07
CA THR A 151 -3.82 49.24 23.15
C THR A 151 -5.15 48.50 23.19
N LYS A 152 -5.57 48.12 24.40
CA LYS A 152 -6.86 47.48 24.67
C LYS A 152 -8.02 48.47 24.49
N VAL A 153 -9.09 48.04 23.82
CA VAL A 153 -10.46 48.56 23.98
C VAL A 153 -11.33 47.44 24.54
N PRO A 154 -12.15 47.67 25.58
CA PRO A 154 -12.99 46.63 26.16
C PRO A 154 -14.36 46.63 25.49
N GLN A 155 -14.76 45.51 24.88
CA GLN A 155 -16.17 45.25 24.63
C GLN A 155 -16.58 43.85 25.08
N THR A 156 -17.52 43.90 26.01
CA THR A 156 -18.34 42.82 26.53
C THR A 156 -19.28 42.29 25.46
N SER A 157 -19.37 40.97 25.29
CA SER A 157 -20.66 40.27 25.27
C SER A 157 -20.48 38.75 25.25
N LYS A 158 -21.30 38.10 26.07
CA LYS A 158 -21.51 36.66 26.14
C LYS A 158 -22.29 36.21 24.91
N ARG A 159 -21.88 35.15 24.22
CA ARG A 159 -22.81 34.23 23.50
C ARG A 159 -22.15 32.93 23.04
N GLY A 160 -22.79 31.83 23.42
CA GLY A 160 -23.04 30.62 22.63
C GLY A 160 -21.86 29.91 21.96
N ARG A 161 -21.36 28.87 22.63
CA ARG A 161 -20.43 27.87 22.08
C ARG A 161 -21.22 26.87 21.22
N VAL A 162 -21.18 27.02 19.90
CA VAL A 162 -21.49 25.94 18.93
C VAL A 162 -20.15 25.44 18.41
N GLN A 163 -19.83 24.16 18.67
CA GLN A 163 -18.63 23.50 18.15
C GLN A 163 -18.83 23.20 16.65
N SER A 164 -18.23 24.02 15.79
CA SER A 164 -17.93 23.63 14.42
C SER A 164 -16.60 22.87 14.40
N LEU A 165 -16.63 21.62 13.97
CA LEU A 165 -15.48 20.76 13.75
C LEU A 165 -14.85 21.13 12.39
N GLU A 166 -13.91 22.07 12.39
CA GLU A 166 -12.99 22.25 11.27
C GLU A 166 -11.90 21.18 11.30
N ILE A 167 -12.04 20.18 10.42
CA ILE A 167 -11.01 19.20 10.11
C ILE A 167 -9.91 19.91 9.32
N THR A 168 -8.89 20.39 10.01
CA THR A 168 -7.64 20.83 9.38
C THR A 168 -6.78 19.60 9.08
N SER A 169 -6.91 19.09 7.85
CA SER A 169 -6.02 18.08 7.28
C SER A 169 -4.60 18.65 7.11
N ARG A 170 -3.70 18.35 8.06
CA ARG A 170 -2.26 18.53 7.90
C ARG A 170 -1.67 17.30 7.24
N HIS A 171 -1.51 17.34 5.93
CA HIS A 171 -0.70 16.37 5.20
C HIS A 171 0.79 16.59 5.52
N GLN A 172 1.36 15.66 6.27
CA GLN A 172 2.81 15.53 6.42
C GLN A 172 3.36 14.81 5.19
N SER A 173 4.10 15.54 4.36
CA SER A 173 4.89 14.96 3.28
C SER A 173 6.09 14.22 3.89
N SER A 174 6.14 12.92 3.66
CA SER A 174 7.33 12.10 3.86
C SER A 174 7.75 11.62 2.48
N THR A 175 9.04 11.72 2.17
CA THR A 175 9.72 11.13 1.00
C THR A 175 10.69 10.11 1.57
N SER A 176 10.56 8.83 1.22
CA SER A 176 11.45 7.76 1.70
C SER A 176 11.73 6.74 0.60
N ASN A 177 13.02 6.52 0.31
CA ASN A 177 13.55 5.50 -0.62
C ASN A 177 13.62 4.07 -0.02
N ASN A 178 12.88 3.78 1.04
CA ASN A 178 12.70 2.41 1.52
C ASN A 178 11.27 2.02 1.22
N ILE A 179 11.06 1.13 0.25
CA ILE A 179 9.74 0.64 -0.10
C ILE A 179 9.23 -0.20 1.07
N ILE A 180 8.49 0.47 1.96
CA ILE A 180 7.76 -0.06 3.11
C ILE A 180 6.89 -1.21 2.59
N GLN A 181 7.26 -2.47 2.85
CA GLN A 181 6.36 -3.59 2.57
C GLN A 181 5.15 -3.44 3.49
N PRO A 182 3.95 -3.13 2.95
CA PRO A 182 2.77 -3.05 3.79
C PRO A 182 2.57 -4.40 4.50
N PRO A 183 2.01 -4.42 5.72
CA PRO A 183 1.64 -5.69 6.35
C PRO A 183 0.84 -6.52 5.33
N LEU A 184 1.16 -7.82 5.24
CA LEU A 184 0.55 -8.82 4.34
C LEU A 184 -0.95 -9.06 4.66
N SER A 185 -1.74 -7.99 4.84
CA SER A 185 -3.18 -8.10 4.78
C SER A 185 -3.54 -8.48 3.35
N PRO A 186 -4.37 -9.52 3.16
CA PRO A 186 -4.80 -9.93 1.83
C PRO A 186 -5.66 -8.87 1.14
N PHE A 187 -6.28 -7.94 1.89
CA PHE A 187 -7.01 -6.79 1.31
C PHE A 187 -6.59 -5.47 1.95
N ARG A 188 -6.61 -4.39 1.18
CA ARG A 188 -6.10 -3.06 1.58
C ARG A 188 -7.20 -2.01 1.49
N LYS A 189 -7.05 -0.96 2.29
CA LYS A 189 -7.99 0.19 2.26
C LYS A 189 -8.08 0.77 0.85
N GLY A 190 -9.31 0.94 0.38
CA GLY A 190 -9.66 1.45 -0.94
C GLY A 190 -9.91 0.36 -1.99
N GLU A 191 -9.49 -0.88 -1.74
CA GLU A 191 -9.70 -1.97 -2.72
C GLU A 191 -11.16 -2.32 -2.90
N LEU A 192 -11.50 -2.70 -4.13
CA LEU A 192 -12.77 -3.31 -4.47
C LEU A 192 -12.71 -4.80 -4.18
N ILE A 193 -13.79 -5.28 -3.57
CA ILE A 193 -13.95 -6.67 -3.15
C ILE A 193 -15.40 -7.10 -3.37
N TYR A 194 -15.62 -8.41 -3.34
CA TYR A 194 -16.96 -8.95 -3.18
C TYR A 194 -17.12 -9.45 -1.75
N ILE A 195 -18.25 -9.12 -1.12
CA ILE A 195 -18.63 -9.69 0.17
C ILE A 195 -19.62 -10.83 -0.05
N LYS A 196 -19.45 -11.92 0.69
CA LYS A 196 -20.45 -12.99 0.73
C LYS A 196 -21.59 -12.57 1.67
N LEU A 197 -22.81 -12.54 1.16
CA LEU A 197 -23.98 -12.24 1.98
C LEU A 197 -24.25 -13.41 2.95
N PRO A 198 -24.55 -13.15 4.23
CA PRO A 198 -24.92 -14.20 5.18
C PRO A 198 -26.14 -15.01 4.72
N GLN A 199 -27.08 -14.34 4.04
CA GLN A 199 -28.23 -14.94 3.38
C GLN A 199 -28.28 -14.41 1.94
N PRO A 200 -28.16 -15.28 0.92
CA PRO A 200 -28.32 -14.86 -0.47
C PRO A 200 -29.71 -14.24 -0.70
N ILE A 201 -29.77 -13.21 -1.52
CA ILE A 201 -31.04 -12.58 -1.89
C ILE A 201 -31.60 -13.35 -3.09
N HIS A 202 -32.68 -14.09 -2.86
CA HIS A 202 -33.33 -14.89 -3.89
C HIS A 202 -34.39 -14.09 -4.63
N GLY A 203 -34.33 -14.13 -5.95
CA GLY A 203 -35.38 -13.69 -6.84
C GLY A 203 -36.40 -14.79 -7.13
N PRO A 204 -37.43 -14.48 -7.96
CA PRO A 204 -38.45 -15.42 -8.39
C PRO A 204 -37.92 -16.67 -9.08
N THR A 205 -36.74 -16.58 -9.71
CA THR A 205 -36.07 -17.70 -10.37
C THR A 205 -34.77 -18.06 -9.65
N SER A 206 -34.34 -19.32 -9.75
CA SER A 206 -33.10 -19.77 -9.12
C SER A 206 -31.84 -19.08 -9.67
N SER A 207 -31.89 -18.64 -10.93
CA SER A 207 -30.85 -17.83 -11.59
C SER A 207 -30.74 -16.41 -11.02
N GLU A 208 -31.77 -15.92 -10.35
CA GLU A 208 -31.81 -14.59 -9.77
C GLU A 208 -31.36 -14.59 -8.31
N THR A 209 -30.22 -15.22 -8.01
CA THR A 209 -29.68 -15.24 -6.65
C THR A 209 -28.47 -14.31 -6.55
N ILE A 210 -28.56 -13.30 -5.70
CA ILE A 210 -27.42 -12.45 -5.34
C ILE A 210 -26.75 -13.07 -4.11
N GLU A 211 -25.64 -13.77 -4.32
CA GLU A 211 -24.82 -14.33 -3.22
C GLU A 211 -23.72 -13.35 -2.78
N PHE A 212 -23.19 -12.57 -3.73
CA PHE A 212 -22.06 -11.68 -3.50
C PHE A 212 -22.38 -10.23 -3.84
N TRP A 213 -21.95 -9.31 -2.98
CA TRP A 213 -22.19 -7.87 -3.13
C TRP A 213 -20.87 -7.09 -3.29
N PRO A 214 -20.75 -6.18 -4.29
CA PRO A 214 -19.55 -5.37 -4.46
C PRO A 214 -19.36 -4.35 -3.31
N ALA A 215 -18.15 -4.24 -2.77
CA ALA A 215 -17.83 -3.34 -1.67
C ALA A 215 -16.44 -2.72 -1.79
N VAL A 216 -16.20 -1.65 -1.04
CA VAL A 216 -14.89 -0.99 -0.89
C VAL A 216 -14.39 -1.18 0.54
N VAL A 217 -13.13 -1.57 0.70
CA VAL A 217 -12.49 -1.65 2.03
C VAL A 217 -12.25 -0.25 2.60
N LYS A 218 -12.85 0.08 3.74
CA LYS A 218 -12.64 1.36 4.44
C LYS A 218 -11.54 1.30 5.48
N ASP A 219 -11.46 0.19 6.20
CA ASP A 219 -10.45 -0.02 7.23
C ASP A 219 -10.13 -1.51 7.41
N VAL A 220 -8.93 -1.78 7.91
CA VAL A 220 -8.44 -3.13 8.18
C VAL A 220 -7.99 -3.19 9.63
N SER A 221 -8.61 -4.06 10.40
CA SER A 221 -8.22 -4.36 11.77
C SER A 221 -7.66 -5.78 11.86
N ARG A 222 -6.73 -5.99 12.78
CA ARG A 222 -6.10 -7.29 13.01
C ARG A 222 -6.33 -7.68 14.47
N ASP A 223 -6.90 -8.86 14.66
CA ASP A 223 -7.06 -9.49 15.98
C ASP A 223 -6.28 -10.80 15.98
N GLY A 224 -5.10 -10.80 16.62
CA GLY A 224 -4.16 -11.92 16.59
C GLY A 224 -3.69 -12.28 15.17
N SER A 225 -4.06 -13.48 14.71
CA SER A 225 -3.77 -13.98 13.36
C SER A 225 -4.89 -13.71 12.35
N SER A 226 -6.02 -13.16 12.79
CA SER A 226 -7.21 -12.95 11.98
C SER A 226 -7.33 -11.50 11.54
N PHE A 227 -7.90 -11.29 10.35
CA PHE A 227 -8.23 -9.96 9.83
C PHE A 227 -9.74 -9.74 9.85
N ALA A 228 -10.13 -8.53 10.24
CA ALA A 228 -11.50 -8.04 10.15
C ALA A 228 -11.51 -6.72 9.37
N TYR A 229 -12.52 -6.58 8.52
CA TYR A 229 -12.58 -5.51 7.52
C TYR A 229 -13.83 -4.68 7.73
N THR A 230 -13.64 -3.37 7.83
CA THR A 230 -14.76 -2.43 7.71
C THR A 230 -14.89 -2.09 6.24
N VAL A 231 -16.06 -2.36 5.66
CA VAL A 231 -16.33 -2.21 4.23
C VAL A 231 -17.54 -1.31 4.01
N THR A 232 -17.60 -0.65 2.85
CA THR A 232 -18.79 0.07 2.38
C THR A 232 -19.36 -0.67 1.19
N LEU A 233 -20.62 -1.10 1.29
CA LEU A 233 -21.34 -1.72 0.19
C LEU A 233 -21.62 -0.68 -0.89
N LEU A 234 -21.23 -0.98 -2.12
CA LEU A 234 -21.51 -0.09 -3.23
C LEU A 234 -23.01 -0.14 -3.57
N GLY A 235 -23.54 0.98 -4.06
CA GLY A 235 -24.96 1.15 -4.36
C GLY A 235 -25.85 1.43 -3.14
N SER A 236 -25.65 0.76 -2.01
CA SER A 236 -26.41 1.02 -0.77
C SER A 236 -25.70 1.96 0.20
N LEU A 237 -24.38 2.10 0.09
CA LEU A 237 -23.50 2.91 0.97
C LEU A 237 -23.42 2.45 2.43
N ASP A 238 -23.91 1.25 2.73
CA ASP A 238 -23.92 0.75 4.10
C ASP A 238 -22.54 0.29 4.55
N LEU A 239 -22.27 0.49 5.83
CA LEU A 239 -21.05 0.06 6.48
C LEU A 239 -21.25 -1.30 7.14
N SER A 240 -20.32 -2.23 6.90
CA SER A 240 -20.33 -3.54 7.54
C SER A 240 -18.94 -3.92 8.03
N SER A 241 -18.87 -4.65 9.14
CA SER A 241 -17.63 -5.24 9.66
C SER A 241 -17.68 -6.75 9.45
N LEU A 242 -16.74 -7.27 8.67
CA LEU A 242 -16.76 -8.66 8.20
C LEU A 242 -15.43 -9.36 8.49
N PRO A 243 -15.45 -10.66 8.83
CA PRO A 243 -14.25 -11.47 8.90
C PRO A 243 -13.68 -11.71 7.50
N HIS A 244 -12.37 -11.99 7.42
CA HIS A 244 -11.70 -12.31 6.16
C HIS A 244 -12.40 -13.38 5.31
N SER A 245 -12.95 -14.42 5.94
CA SER A 245 -13.64 -15.53 5.25
C SER A 245 -14.90 -15.15 4.48
N SER A 246 -15.43 -13.94 4.72
CA SER A 246 -16.63 -13.42 4.06
C SER A 246 -16.31 -12.50 2.89
N ILE A 247 -15.03 -12.37 2.51
CA ILE A 247 -14.57 -11.45 1.48
C ILE A 247 -13.83 -12.21 0.39
N LEU A 248 -14.08 -11.83 -0.85
CA LEU A 248 -13.39 -12.30 -2.05
C LEU A 248 -12.72 -11.12 -2.76
N PRO A 249 -11.56 -11.35 -3.42
CA PRO A 249 -11.02 -10.39 -4.37
C PRO A 249 -12.06 -10.06 -5.45
N TYR A 250 -12.04 -8.83 -5.96
CA TYR A 250 -12.93 -8.45 -7.06
C TYR A 250 -12.79 -9.38 -8.27
N SER A 251 -11.57 -9.80 -8.59
CA SER A 251 -11.25 -10.73 -9.68
C SER A 251 -11.74 -12.17 -9.48
N ALA A 252 -12.19 -12.53 -8.27
CA ALA A 252 -12.59 -13.89 -7.94
C ALA A 252 -14.08 -14.19 -8.20
N TYR A 253 -14.88 -13.18 -8.54
CA TYR A 253 -16.30 -13.35 -8.83
C TYR A 253 -16.74 -12.46 -9.98
N SER A 254 -17.59 -13.01 -10.86
CA SER A 254 -18.30 -12.25 -11.89
C SER A 254 -19.77 -12.56 -11.74
N ALA A 255 -20.60 -11.51 -11.68
CA ALA A 255 -22.05 -11.69 -11.60
C ALA A 255 -22.54 -12.48 -12.83
N PRO A 256 -23.39 -13.52 -12.64
CA PRO A 256 -23.90 -14.30 -13.77
C PRO A 256 -24.57 -13.39 -14.80
N PRO A 257 -24.26 -13.52 -16.11
CA PRO A 257 -24.84 -12.66 -17.14
C PRO A 257 -26.37 -12.65 -17.14
N GLU A 258 -26.99 -13.80 -16.86
CA GLU A 258 -28.45 -13.91 -16.79
C GLU A 258 -29.05 -13.18 -15.58
N LEU A 259 -28.32 -13.14 -14.45
CA LEU A 259 -28.71 -12.31 -13.31
C LEU A 259 -28.65 -10.83 -13.69
N VAL A 260 -27.55 -10.38 -14.28
CA VAL A 260 -27.38 -8.96 -14.67
C VAL A 260 -28.46 -8.55 -15.66
N LYS A 261 -28.75 -9.40 -16.65
CA LYS A 261 -29.79 -9.17 -17.65
C LYS A 261 -31.18 -9.08 -17.01
N SER A 262 -31.57 -10.04 -16.18
CA SER A 262 -32.91 -10.06 -15.58
C SER A 262 -33.12 -8.89 -14.61
N LEU A 263 -32.08 -8.52 -13.85
CA LEU A 263 -32.11 -7.34 -13.00
C LEU A 263 -32.25 -6.05 -13.83
N GLY A 264 -31.56 -5.94 -14.98
CA GLY A 264 -31.68 -4.80 -15.88
C GLY A 264 -33.09 -4.61 -16.45
N GLU A 265 -33.73 -5.72 -16.84
CA GLU A 265 -35.13 -5.73 -17.29
C GLU A 265 -36.08 -5.27 -16.17
N ARG A 266 -35.89 -5.77 -14.93
CA ARG A 266 -36.66 -5.33 -13.75
C ARG A 266 -36.46 -3.87 -13.42
N ALA A 267 -35.22 -3.39 -13.40
CA ALA A 267 -34.92 -1.99 -13.12
C ALA A 267 -35.66 -1.08 -14.10
N THR A 268 -35.66 -1.44 -15.40
CA THR A 268 -36.39 -0.69 -16.44
C THR A 268 -37.89 -0.64 -16.16
N GLN A 269 -38.49 -1.72 -15.66
CA GLN A 269 -39.91 -1.76 -15.27
C GLN A 269 -40.19 -0.95 -13.99
N GLN A 270 -39.31 -0.98 -12.99
CA GLN A 270 -39.45 -0.19 -11.77
C GLN A 270 -39.38 1.32 -12.06
N TYR A 271 -38.43 1.75 -12.89
CA TYR A 271 -38.27 3.14 -13.28
C TYR A 271 -39.46 3.68 -14.08
N SER A 272 -40.13 2.85 -14.90
CA SER A 272 -41.31 3.31 -15.65
C SER A 272 -42.55 3.48 -14.76
N GLN A 273 -42.58 2.84 -13.59
CA GLN A 273 -43.72 2.87 -12.66
C GLN A 273 -43.56 3.88 -11.53
N CYS A 274 -42.33 4.28 -11.20
CA CYS A 274 -42.08 5.18 -10.08
C CYS A 274 -41.75 6.60 -10.57
N SER A 275 -42.69 7.52 -10.40
CA SER A 275 -42.45 8.95 -10.63
C SER A 275 -41.59 9.62 -9.54
N ASN A 276 -41.42 8.98 -8.38
CA ASN A 276 -40.62 9.47 -7.24
C ASN A 276 -40.05 8.29 -6.42
N VAL A 277 -38.98 7.63 -6.89
CA VAL A 277 -38.27 6.66 -6.04
C VAL A 277 -37.40 7.42 -5.04
N ASP A 278 -37.83 7.45 -3.78
CA ASP A 278 -36.96 7.83 -2.67
C ASP A 278 -35.92 6.72 -2.49
N VAL A 279 -34.76 6.89 -3.12
CA VAL A 279 -33.57 6.04 -2.91
C VAL A 279 -32.95 6.44 -1.58
N VAL A 280 -33.62 6.12 -0.47
CA VAL A 280 -33.05 6.33 0.86
C VAL A 280 -32.20 5.09 1.21
N PRO A 281 -30.86 5.21 1.32
CA PRO A 281 -30.02 4.10 1.74
C PRO A 281 -30.42 3.66 3.16
N ARG A 282 -30.61 2.35 3.36
CA ARG A 282 -30.92 1.74 4.66
C ARG A 282 -29.86 0.69 5.02
N PRO A 283 -29.31 0.71 6.24
CA PRO A 283 -28.22 -0.18 6.67
C PRO A 283 -28.53 -1.67 6.52
N PHE A 284 -27.68 -2.37 5.77
CA PHE A 284 -27.63 -3.83 5.63
C PHE A 284 -27.42 -4.60 6.96
N THR A 285 -27.16 -3.95 8.09
CA THR A 285 -27.06 -4.64 9.40
C THR A 285 -28.43 -4.97 10.01
N ASP A 286 -29.48 -4.27 9.58
CA ASP A 286 -30.85 -4.44 10.07
C ASP A 286 -31.74 -5.14 9.03
N LEU A 287 -31.17 -5.99 8.17
CA LEU A 287 -31.95 -6.71 7.14
C LEU A 287 -33.09 -7.49 7.83
N PRO A 288 -34.36 -7.11 7.64
CA PRO A 288 -35.44 -8.04 7.89
C PRO A 288 -35.18 -9.27 7.01
N SER A 289 -35.68 -10.44 7.42
CA SER A 289 -35.67 -11.68 6.64
C SER A 289 -36.46 -11.60 5.30
N LYS A 290 -36.68 -10.39 4.76
CA LYS A 290 -37.55 -10.06 3.64
C LYS A 290 -36.92 -9.05 2.67
N TYR A 291 -35.60 -8.98 2.54
CA TYR A 291 -35.03 -8.28 1.37
C TYR A 291 -35.36 -9.10 0.12
N THR A 292 -36.24 -8.54 -0.71
CA THR A 292 -36.57 -9.13 -2.00
C THR A 292 -35.55 -8.69 -3.04
N VAL A 293 -35.40 -9.48 -4.10
CA VAL A 293 -34.57 -9.09 -5.25
C VAL A 293 -34.98 -7.72 -5.79
N ASP A 294 -36.28 -7.40 -5.76
CA ASP A 294 -36.81 -6.14 -6.27
C ASP A 294 -36.24 -4.92 -5.54
N TYR A 295 -36.00 -4.99 -4.23
CA TYR A 295 -35.37 -3.91 -3.47
C TYR A 295 -33.86 -3.82 -3.75
N ALA A 296 -33.22 -4.97 -3.97
CA ALA A 296 -31.79 -5.05 -4.21
C ALA A 296 -31.37 -4.69 -5.65
N THR A 297 -32.29 -4.80 -6.62
CA THR A 297 -32.02 -4.64 -8.06
C THR A 297 -31.24 -3.37 -8.38
N ILE A 298 -31.78 -2.19 -8.02
CA ILE A 298 -31.18 -0.91 -8.40
C ILE A 298 -29.82 -0.69 -7.70
N PRO A 299 -29.70 -0.83 -6.36
CA PRO A 299 -28.41 -0.71 -5.69
C PRO A 299 -27.36 -1.70 -6.20
N TYR A 300 -27.76 -2.93 -6.51
CA TYR A 300 -26.83 -3.96 -6.99
C TYR A 300 -26.29 -3.64 -8.39
N LEU A 301 -27.17 -3.26 -9.33
CA LEU A 301 -26.75 -2.84 -10.67
C LEU A 301 -25.87 -1.58 -10.63
N LEU A 302 -26.22 -0.62 -9.76
CA LEU A 302 -25.40 0.55 -9.51
C LEU A 302 -24.01 0.16 -8.99
N ALA A 303 -23.94 -0.77 -8.05
CA ALA A 303 -22.68 -1.29 -7.53
C ALA A 303 -21.83 -1.91 -8.63
N LEU A 304 -22.42 -2.76 -9.47
CA LEU A 304 -21.73 -3.40 -10.60
C LEU A 304 -21.20 -2.37 -11.60
N GLY A 305 -22.00 -1.37 -11.97
CA GLY A 305 -21.58 -0.31 -12.89
C GLY A 305 -20.42 0.53 -12.34
N ILE A 306 -20.48 0.89 -11.05
CA ILE A 306 -19.38 1.60 -10.37
C ILE A 306 -18.11 0.75 -10.38
N THR A 307 -18.22 -0.54 -10.05
CA THR A 307 -17.03 -1.40 -10.02
C THR A 307 -16.45 -1.67 -11.40
N GLU A 308 -17.29 -1.80 -12.44
CA GLU A 308 -16.81 -1.96 -13.81
C GLU A 308 -16.04 -0.73 -14.28
N MET A 309 -16.56 0.48 -14.01
CA MET A 309 -15.84 1.72 -14.31
C MET A 309 -14.50 1.80 -13.58
N LEU A 310 -14.50 1.56 -12.26
CA LEU A 310 -13.27 1.63 -11.46
C LEU A 310 -12.26 0.54 -11.80
N ALA A 311 -12.71 -0.64 -12.22
CA ALA A 311 -11.83 -1.75 -12.59
C ALA A 311 -11.02 -1.49 -13.88
N LEU A 312 -11.44 -0.53 -14.70
CA LEU A 312 -10.73 -0.12 -15.92
C LEU A 312 -9.71 0.99 -15.66
N GLU A 313 -9.75 1.61 -14.49
CA GLU A 313 -8.85 2.70 -14.12
C GLU A 313 -7.57 2.17 -13.49
N TRP A 314 -6.46 2.88 -13.70
CA TRP A 314 -5.21 2.61 -13.00
C TRP A 314 -4.54 3.93 -12.65
N SER A 315 -3.74 3.94 -11.60
CA SER A 315 -2.98 5.14 -11.23
C SER A 315 -1.71 4.79 -10.47
N LEU A 316 -0.68 5.62 -10.66
CA LEU A 316 0.59 5.51 -9.93
C LEU A 316 0.61 6.49 -8.78
N SER A 317 1.14 6.05 -7.64
CA SER A 317 1.33 6.89 -6.46
C SER A 317 2.75 6.74 -5.94
N ALA A 318 3.52 7.81 -6.05
CA ALA A 318 4.83 7.94 -5.42
C ALA A 318 4.70 8.62 -4.05
N VAL A 319 5.47 8.17 -3.07
CA VAL A 319 5.50 8.76 -1.74
C VAL A 319 5.90 10.24 -1.84
N GLY A 320 4.97 11.11 -1.46
CA GLY A 320 5.19 12.56 -1.40
C GLY A 320 4.92 13.35 -2.69
N ARG A 321 4.53 12.70 -3.80
CA ARG A 321 4.12 13.38 -5.04
C ARG A 321 2.94 12.67 -5.73
N SER A 322 1.90 13.43 -6.06
CA SER A 322 0.88 12.96 -7.00
C SER A 322 1.51 12.90 -8.39
N LEU A 323 1.49 11.73 -9.03
CA LEU A 323 1.93 11.57 -10.42
C LEU A 323 0.80 11.84 -11.41
N ALA A 324 -0.34 12.39 -10.97
CA ALA A 324 -1.50 12.67 -11.81
C ALA A 324 -1.21 13.62 -12.99
N GLU A 325 -0.12 14.40 -12.92
CA GLU A 325 0.32 15.30 -13.99
C GLU A 325 1.25 14.61 -15.00
N ILE A 326 1.69 13.38 -14.74
CA ILE A 326 2.59 12.65 -15.62
C ILE A 326 1.77 11.77 -16.56
N SER A 327 1.79 12.11 -17.86
CA SER A 327 1.32 11.20 -18.90
C SER A 327 2.23 9.97 -18.93
N VAL A 328 1.69 8.81 -18.55
CA VAL A 328 2.40 7.53 -18.54
C VAL A 328 1.66 6.56 -19.46
N SER A 329 2.38 5.93 -20.38
CA SER A 329 1.85 4.85 -21.21
C SER A 329 1.91 3.52 -20.46
N ILE A 330 0.87 2.70 -20.66
CA ILE A 330 0.82 1.30 -20.17
C ILE A 330 1.35 0.31 -21.19
N THR A 331 1.32 0.68 -22.47
CA THR A 331 1.88 -0.17 -23.53
C THR A 331 3.38 0.01 -23.52
N SER A 332 4.13 -1.03 -23.84
CA SER A 332 5.56 -0.90 -24.08
C SER A 332 5.96 -1.76 -25.27
N PRO A 333 6.83 -1.27 -26.18
CA PRO A 333 7.34 -2.10 -27.26
C PRO A 333 8.15 -3.32 -26.75
N LEU A 334 8.59 -3.27 -25.47
CA LEU A 334 9.25 -4.37 -24.77
C LEU A 334 8.40 -4.81 -23.58
N ALA A 335 7.32 -5.56 -23.86
CA ALA A 335 6.40 -6.02 -22.83
C ALA A 335 7.09 -6.83 -21.70
N LEU A 336 8.18 -7.53 -22.00
CA LEU A 336 8.98 -8.31 -21.06
C LEU A 336 10.45 -8.34 -21.49
N PHE A 337 11.37 -8.10 -20.56
CA PHE A 337 12.79 -8.40 -20.72
C PHE A 337 13.43 -8.84 -19.39
N TYR A 338 14.65 -9.35 -19.44
CA TYR A 338 15.39 -9.77 -18.25
C TYR A 338 16.61 -8.88 -18.05
N ARG A 339 16.95 -8.60 -16.79
CA ARG A 339 18.17 -7.88 -16.46
C ARG A 339 18.90 -8.52 -15.27
N PRO A 340 20.23 -8.37 -15.17
CA PRO A 340 20.96 -8.74 -13.97
C PRO A 340 20.44 -7.96 -12.76
N VAL A 341 20.41 -8.61 -11.61
CA VAL A 341 20.22 -7.97 -10.31
C VAL A 341 21.49 -7.19 -10.00
N GLY A 342 21.49 -5.91 -10.38
CA GLY A 342 22.57 -4.98 -10.06
C GLY A 342 22.68 -4.70 -8.55
N PRO A 343 23.87 -4.32 -8.05
CA PRO A 343 24.09 -4.05 -6.63
C PRO A 343 23.35 -2.82 -6.07
N SER A 344 22.69 -2.01 -6.89
CA SER A 344 21.83 -0.91 -6.44
C SER A 344 20.98 -0.35 -7.59
N PRO A 345 19.72 0.08 -7.34
CA PRO A 345 18.91 0.80 -8.33
C PRO A 345 19.55 2.10 -8.85
N HIS A 346 20.59 2.63 -8.20
CA HIS A 346 21.25 3.89 -8.59
C HIS A 346 22.13 3.82 -9.85
N GLN A 347 22.30 2.65 -10.47
CA GLN A 347 23.07 2.54 -11.72
C GLN A 347 22.24 2.75 -12.99
N PHE A 348 20.91 2.81 -12.87
CA PHE A 348 20.03 3.15 -13.99
C PHE A 348 19.79 4.66 -13.99
N SER A 349 19.53 5.24 -15.18
CA SER A 349 19.20 6.66 -15.38
C SER A 349 17.92 7.04 -14.59
N PRO A 350 17.33 8.25 -14.69
CA PRO A 350 16.39 8.77 -13.67
C PRO A 350 15.01 8.09 -13.68
N ASP A 351 14.96 6.79 -13.39
CA ASP A 351 13.75 6.04 -13.18
C ASP A 351 13.06 6.61 -11.94
N ILE A 352 11.82 7.06 -12.10
CA ILE A 352 11.00 7.52 -10.99
C ILE A 352 10.48 6.26 -10.30
N LEU A 353 11.06 5.92 -9.15
CA LEU A 353 10.55 4.86 -8.31
C LEU A 353 9.15 5.22 -7.82
N VAL A 354 8.25 4.25 -7.95
CA VAL A 354 6.87 4.35 -7.50
C VAL A 354 6.67 3.32 -6.40
N ASP A 355 6.04 3.73 -5.31
CA ASP A 355 5.80 2.82 -4.20
C ASP A 355 4.56 1.94 -4.44
N ARG A 356 3.56 2.51 -5.11
CA ARG A 356 2.19 2.00 -5.17
C ARG A 356 1.57 2.18 -6.56
N LEU A 357 0.84 1.17 -6.99
CA LEU A 357 0.04 1.12 -8.22
C LEU A 357 -1.40 0.75 -7.86
N TRP A 358 -2.37 1.57 -8.22
CA TRP A 358 -3.76 1.13 -8.34
C TRP A 358 -3.93 0.47 -9.70
N TRP A 359 -4.35 -0.79 -9.72
CA TRP A 359 -4.68 -1.53 -10.93
C TRP A 359 -6.12 -2.01 -10.86
N GLY A 360 -7.02 -1.23 -11.45
CA GLY A 360 -8.45 -1.43 -11.36
C GLY A 360 -8.93 -1.48 -9.92
N ALA A 361 -9.39 -2.67 -9.54
CA ALA A 361 -9.92 -2.97 -8.20
C ALA A 361 -8.85 -3.09 -7.10
N GLU A 362 -7.58 -3.25 -7.45
CA GLU A 362 -6.56 -3.74 -6.53
C GLU A 362 -5.45 -2.71 -6.30
N TYR A 363 -4.91 -2.72 -5.09
CA TYR A 363 -3.77 -1.92 -4.72
C TYR A 363 -2.51 -2.78 -4.74
N ILE A 364 -1.52 -2.43 -5.55
CA ILE A 364 -0.31 -3.23 -5.79
C ILE A 364 0.91 -2.43 -5.31
N CYS A 365 1.85 -3.10 -4.64
CA CYS A 365 3.06 -2.51 -4.07
C CYS A 365 4.25 -3.43 -4.32
N ALA A 366 5.48 -2.94 -4.12
CA ALA A 366 6.61 -3.85 -4.05
C ALA A 366 6.49 -4.83 -2.87
N GLY A 367 6.99 -6.04 -3.06
CA GLY A 367 6.77 -7.20 -2.20
C GLY A 367 5.52 -8.00 -2.57
N ASP A 368 4.63 -7.48 -3.42
CA ASP A 368 3.47 -8.24 -3.86
C ASP A 368 3.84 -9.33 -4.85
N LEU A 369 3.08 -10.41 -4.78
CA LEU A 369 3.06 -11.44 -5.80
C LEU A 369 1.85 -11.17 -6.71
N ILE A 370 2.06 -11.08 -8.02
CA ILE A 370 1.01 -10.81 -9.01
C ILE A 370 0.99 -11.89 -10.08
N PHE A 371 -0.16 -12.08 -10.72
CA PHE A 371 -0.32 -12.89 -11.92
C PHE A 371 -0.02 -12.07 -13.17
N LEU A 372 0.65 -12.70 -14.13
CA LEU A 372 0.93 -12.11 -15.45
C LEU A 372 0.11 -12.81 -16.55
N ARG A 373 -0.28 -12.05 -17.59
CA ARG A 373 -1.05 -12.53 -18.75
C ARG A 373 -0.35 -13.63 -19.58
N PRO A 374 0.94 -13.53 -19.91
CA PRO A 374 1.55 -14.52 -20.79
C PRO A 374 1.60 -15.90 -20.14
N SER A 375 1.17 -16.92 -20.89
CA SER A 375 1.33 -18.31 -20.48
C SER A 375 2.81 -18.70 -20.49
N ARG A 376 3.15 -19.81 -19.83
CA ARG A 376 4.52 -20.35 -19.77
C ARG A 376 5.22 -20.44 -21.14
N GLU A 377 4.47 -20.68 -22.21
CA GLU A 377 5.02 -20.87 -23.56
C GLU A 377 5.66 -19.59 -24.12
N PHE A 378 5.27 -18.43 -23.57
CA PHE A 378 5.92 -17.14 -23.85
C PHE A 378 7.34 -17.06 -23.27
N PHE A 379 7.64 -17.85 -22.25
CA PHE A 379 8.91 -17.90 -21.53
C PHE A 379 9.69 -19.15 -21.97
N CYS A 380 10.17 -19.18 -23.22
CA CYS A 380 10.94 -20.32 -23.70
C CYS A 380 12.24 -20.46 -22.89
N ALA A 381 12.46 -21.65 -22.30
CA ALA A 381 13.61 -21.91 -21.44
C ALA A 381 14.96 -21.75 -22.17
N ALA A 382 14.97 -21.93 -23.50
CA ALA A 382 16.16 -21.73 -24.33
C ALA A 382 16.59 -20.25 -24.36
N ASP A 383 15.64 -19.32 -24.34
CA ASP A 383 15.92 -17.89 -24.37
C ASP A 383 16.42 -17.41 -23.00
N ILE A 384 15.86 -17.94 -21.91
CA ILE A 384 16.27 -17.60 -20.52
C ILE A 384 17.69 -18.07 -20.21
N LEU A 385 18.14 -19.19 -20.78
CA LEU A 385 19.48 -19.73 -20.54
C LEU A 385 20.59 -19.02 -21.34
N ASN A 386 20.22 -18.24 -22.37
CA ASN A 386 21.17 -17.54 -23.26
C ASN A 386 21.34 -16.05 -22.94
N VAL A 387 20.81 -15.54 -21.82
CA VAL A 387 20.89 -14.11 -21.42
C VAL A 387 22.32 -13.66 -21.05
N SER A 388 23.37 -14.44 -21.37
CA SER A 388 24.67 -14.22 -20.75
C SER A 388 25.35 -12.90 -21.11
N GLU A 389 25.17 -12.26 -22.29
CA GLU A 389 26.05 -11.10 -22.61
C GLU A 389 25.51 -9.90 -23.42
N SER A 390 24.39 -9.91 -24.16
CA SER A 390 23.87 -8.67 -24.80
C SER A 390 22.47 -8.83 -25.40
N GLY A 391 21.52 -8.00 -24.93
CA GLY A 391 20.28 -7.69 -25.67
C GLY A 391 18.98 -8.18 -25.03
N ALA A 392 17.96 -7.31 -25.06
CA ALA A 392 16.58 -7.66 -24.72
C ALA A 392 16.09 -8.81 -25.61
N LEU A 393 15.57 -9.88 -24.99
CA LEU A 393 14.98 -10.99 -25.72
C LEU A 393 13.56 -10.61 -26.16
N ARG A 394 13.30 -10.71 -27.47
CA ARG A 394 11.94 -10.62 -28.00
C ARG A 394 11.28 -12.00 -27.93
N PRO A 395 10.07 -12.12 -27.36
CA PRO A 395 9.34 -13.38 -27.33
C PRO A 395 9.04 -13.88 -28.76
N SER A 396 9.11 -15.20 -28.96
CA SER A 396 8.88 -15.83 -30.26
C SER A 396 7.40 -15.70 -30.68
N PRO A 397 7.08 -15.18 -31.88
CA PRO A 397 5.70 -14.87 -32.29
C PRO A 397 4.83 -16.09 -32.65
N ASN A 398 5.31 -17.33 -32.53
CA ASN A 398 4.68 -18.52 -33.12
C ASN A 398 4.06 -19.51 -32.12
N VAL A 399 3.61 -19.07 -30.95
CA VAL A 399 2.92 -19.96 -29.99
C VAL A 399 1.41 -19.90 -30.24
N SER A 400 0.85 -20.95 -30.86
CA SER A 400 -0.59 -21.07 -31.11
C SER A 400 -1.36 -21.62 -29.90
N GLU A 401 -2.48 -20.96 -29.60
CA GLU A 401 -3.40 -21.23 -28.49
C GLU A 401 -4.05 -22.62 -28.58
N SER A 402 -3.62 -23.56 -27.75
CA SER A 402 -4.44 -24.72 -27.37
C SER A 402 -4.36 -24.96 -25.87
N LEU A 403 -5.00 -24.07 -25.11
CA LEU A 403 -5.02 -24.11 -23.65
C LEU A 403 -6.04 -25.16 -23.18
N SER A 404 -5.55 -26.31 -22.70
CA SER A 404 -6.37 -27.29 -21.97
C SER A 404 -6.82 -26.73 -20.61
N GLN A 405 -7.95 -27.21 -20.08
CA GLN A 405 -8.60 -26.74 -18.85
C GLN A 405 -7.72 -26.76 -17.57
N ASP A 406 -6.61 -27.52 -17.55
CA ASP A 406 -5.61 -27.53 -16.46
C ASP A 406 -4.56 -26.40 -16.57
N SER A 407 -4.69 -25.47 -17.53
CA SER A 407 -3.66 -24.48 -17.85
C SER A 407 -3.49 -23.37 -16.80
N TRP A 408 -4.47 -23.12 -15.94
CA TRP A 408 -4.40 -22.05 -14.94
C TRP A 408 -3.32 -22.31 -13.87
N LEU A 409 -3.00 -23.58 -13.57
CA LEU A 409 -1.87 -23.94 -12.69
C LEU A 409 -0.49 -23.62 -13.31
N ARG A 410 -0.44 -23.20 -14.58
CA ARG A 410 0.79 -22.82 -15.29
C ARG A 410 1.02 -21.31 -15.33
N GLU A 411 0.24 -20.54 -14.58
CA GLU A 411 0.36 -19.09 -14.56
C GLU A 411 1.72 -18.65 -14.01
N THR A 412 2.31 -17.69 -14.72
CA THR A 412 3.56 -17.05 -14.32
C THR A 412 3.23 -15.95 -13.32
N LEU A 413 3.89 -16.00 -12.17
CA LEU A 413 3.78 -15.01 -11.13
C LEU A 413 5.01 -14.10 -11.14
N LEU A 414 4.84 -12.82 -10.85
CA LEU A 414 5.94 -11.90 -10.58
C LEU A 414 5.90 -11.50 -9.10
N HIS A 415 6.98 -11.75 -8.38
CA HIS A 415 7.20 -11.14 -7.08
C HIS A 415 7.85 -9.78 -7.29
N ILE A 416 7.06 -8.72 -7.15
CA ILE A 416 7.46 -7.35 -7.46
C ILE A 416 8.54 -6.91 -6.48
N ARG A 417 9.66 -6.46 -7.02
CA ARG A 417 10.74 -5.82 -6.27
C ARG A 417 10.67 -4.31 -6.36
N HIS A 418 10.40 -3.79 -7.55
CA HIS A 418 10.22 -2.35 -7.78
C HIS A 418 9.11 -2.09 -8.78
N ILE A 419 8.44 -0.96 -8.59
CA ILE A 419 7.56 -0.32 -9.58
C ILE A 419 8.27 0.96 -9.96
N PHE A 420 8.40 1.26 -11.25
CA PHE A 420 9.09 2.46 -11.70
C PHE A 420 8.53 2.99 -13.00
N VAL A 421 8.76 4.27 -13.26
CA VAL A 421 8.48 4.92 -14.54
C VAL A 421 9.81 5.19 -15.22
N GLN A 422 9.97 4.61 -16.41
CA GLN A 422 11.13 4.81 -17.26
C GLN A 422 10.83 5.88 -18.31
N GLU A 423 11.75 6.83 -18.49
CA GLU A 423 11.70 7.78 -19.59
C GLU A 423 12.37 7.16 -20.82
N LEU A 424 11.66 7.13 -21.93
CA LEU A 424 12.07 6.57 -23.21
C LEU A 424 11.96 7.65 -24.28
N GLU A 425 12.94 7.74 -25.16
CA GLU A 425 12.81 8.52 -26.39
C GLU A 425 12.02 7.71 -27.42
N SER A 426 10.90 8.25 -27.87
CA SER A 426 10.11 7.69 -28.97
C SER A 426 10.85 7.87 -30.31
N GLU A 427 10.44 7.13 -31.35
CA GLU A 427 11.06 7.21 -32.69
C GLU A 427 10.98 8.61 -33.32
N ASP A 428 9.98 9.40 -32.92
CA ASP A 428 9.79 10.79 -33.33
C ASP A 428 10.59 11.81 -32.48
N GLY A 429 11.41 11.33 -31.54
CA GLY A 429 12.16 12.15 -30.59
C GLY A 429 11.31 12.74 -29.47
N SER A 430 10.03 12.37 -29.37
CA SER A 430 9.19 12.79 -28.23
C SER A 430 9.55 11.98 -26.98
N GLU A 431 9.50 12.63 -25.82
CA GLU A 431 9.66 11.95 -24.54
C GLU A 431 8.40 11.14 -24.23
N ARG A 432 8.59 9.84 -24.04
CA ARG A 432 7.57 8.89 -23.61
C ARG A 432 7.94 8.37 -22.23
N ARG A 433 6.94 8.15 -21.39
CA ARG A 433 7.12 7.55 -20.06
C ARG A 433 6.37 6.25 -20.00
N ASP A 434 7.05 5.16 -19.68
CA ASP A 434 6.47 3.83 -19.55
C ASP A 434 6.54 3.37 -18.09
N ALA A 435 5.41 2.93 -17.53
CA ALA A 435 5.42 2.28 -16.23
C ALA A 435 5.74 0.80 -16.35
N GLN A 436 6.63 0.33 -15.49
CA GLN A 436 7.14 -1.03 -15.50
C GLN A 436 7.22 -1.57 -14.08
N LEU A 437 7.21 -2.90 -14.00
CA LEU A 437 7.42 -3.66 -12.77
C LEU A 437 8.65 -4.51 -12.97
N CYS A 438 9.54 -4.56 -11.97
CA CYS A 438 10.60 -5.56 -11.99
C CYS A 438 10.54 -6.48 -10.78
N GLY A 439 11.01 -7.71 -10.95
CA GLY A 439 10.94 -8.71 -9.90
C GLY A 439 11.37 -10.11 -10.32
N THR A 440 11.20 -11.06 -9.41
CA THR A 440 11.52 -12.46 -9.68
C THR A 440 10.29 -13.20 -10.21
N LEU A 441 10.43 -13.90 -11.33
CA LEU A 441 9.37 -14.75 -11.86
C LEU A 441 9.30 -16.09 -11.11
N TYR A 442 8.09 -16.49 -10.77
CA TYR A 442 7.77 -17.76 -10.13
C TYR A 442 6.71 -18.52 -10.92
N LYS A 443 6.68 -19.83 -10.71
CA LYS A 443 5.55 -20.68 -11.07
C LYS A 443 5.10 -21.49 -9.86
N ILE A 444 3.82 -21.83 -9.85
CA ILE A 444 3.23 -22.74 -8.87
C ILE A 444 3.47 -24.17 -9.34
N VAL A 445 4.03 -25.02 -8.50
CA VAL A 445 4.33 -26.42 -8.83
C VAL A 445 3.88 -27.35 -7.72
N PRO A 446 3.31 -28.54 -8.04
CA PRO A 446 2.92 -29.52 -7.05
C PRO A 446 4.08 -29.89 -6.12
N GLU A 447 3.80 -30.16 -4.85
CA GLU A 447 4.82 -30.60 -3.90
C GLU A 447 5.49 -31.93 -4.29
N SER A 448 4.82 -32.78 -5.07
CA SER A 448 5.38 -34.01 -5.61
C SER A 448 6.53 -33.76 -6.61
N GLU A 449 6.58 -32.58 -7.24
CA GLU A 449 7.68 -32.17 -8.14
C GLU A 449 8.87 -31.55 -7.39
N LYS A 450 8.90 -31.58 -6.05
CA LYS A 450 10.06 -31.07 -5.31
C LYS A 450 11.29 -31.90 -5.68
N ASP A 451 12.20 -31.28 -6.44
CA ASP A 451 13.49 -31.84 -6.83
C ASP A 451 14.20 -32.41 -5.59
N ALA A 452 14.20 -33.74 -5.44
CA ALA A 452 14.75 -34.44 -4.26
C ALA A 452 16.26 -34.20 -4.04
N LYS A 453 16.92 -33.43 -4.91
CA LYS A 453 18.38 -33.22 -4.95
C LYS A 453 18.85 -31.79 -4.70
N LYS A 454 17.98 -30.78 -4.56
CA LYS A 454 18.44 -29.41 -4.28
C LYS A 454 18.50 -29.13 -2.78
N LYS A 455 19.72 -28.90 -2.26
CA LYS A 455 19.94 -28.32 -0.92
C LYS A 455 19.03 -27.10 -0.78
N LYS A 456 18.27 -27.03 0.33
CA LYS A 456 17.40 -25.90 0.67
C LYS A 456 18.21 -24.60 0.62
N GLN A 457 18.13 -23.88 -0.49
CA GLN A 457 18.53 -22.49 -0.52
C GLN A 457 17.39 -21.77 0.22
N SER A 458 17.61 -21.45 1.49
CA SER A 458 16.64 -20.74 2.32
C SER A 458 16.54 -19.30 1.83
N ILE A 459 15.76 -19.08 0.78
CA ILE A 459 15.32 -17.74 0.42
C ILE A 459 14.50 -17.25 1.63
N ALA A 460 14.94 -16.17 2.24
CA ALA A 460 14.33 -15.59 3.43
C ALA A 460 12.90 -15.11 3.11
N THR A 461 11.92 -15.96 3.44
CA THR A 461 10.55 -15.68 3.92
C THR A 461 9.89 -14.32 3.61
N THR A 462 9.87 -13.86 2.37
CA THR A 462 9.02 -12.70 1.96
C THR A 462 7.83 -13.09 1.08
N LEU A 463 7.85 -14.29 0.47
CA LEU A 463 6.72 -14.74 -0.35
C LEU A 463 5.50 -15.10 0.52
N PRO A 464 4.27 -14.85 0.02
CA PRO A 464 3.07 -15.35 0.67
C PRO A 464 3.07 -16.89 0.70
N ALA A 465 2.16 -17.49 1.47
CA ALA A 465 2.00 -18.94 1.46
C ALA A 465 1.52 -19.42 0.07
N ALA A 466 2.17 -20.46 -0.44
CA ALA A 466 1.71 -21.15 -1.65
C ALA A 466 0.39 -21.91 -1.37
N PRO A 467 -0.41 -22.23 -2.40
CA PRO A 467 -1.60 -23.05 -2.22
C PRO A 467 -1.26 -24.41 -1.60
N ARG A 468 -2.20 -24.99 -0.86
CA ARG A 468 -1.99 -26.28 -0.18
C ARG A 468 -1.62 -27.38 -1.19
N GLY A 469 -0.49 -28.05 -0.95
CA GLY A 469 0.04 -29.09 -1.85
C GLY A 469 0.87 -28.55 -3.01
N TYR A 470 1.19 -27.25 -3.01
CA TYR A 470 2.04 -26.61 -3.99
C TYR A 470 3.19 -25.82 -3.34
N HIS A 471 4.17 -25.43 -4.15
CA HIS A 471 5.22 -24.49 -3.77
C HIS A 471 5.55 -23.54 -4.93
N PHE A 472 6.12 -22.38 -4.62
CA PHE A 472 6.65 -21.48 -5.63
C PHE A 472 8.04 -21.95 -6.05
N ARG A 473 8.25 -22.10 -7.36
CA ARG A 473 9.55 -22.39 -7.96
C ARG A 473 9.99 -21.19 -8.81
N PRO A 474 11.15 -20.57 -8.56
CA PRO A 474 11.65 -19.50 -9.40
C PRO A 474 11.90 -20.01 -10.83
N ILE A 475 11.57 -19.19 -11.82
CA ILE A 475 11.78 -19.47 -13.24
C ILE A 475 13.17 -19.01 -13.68
N LEU A 476 13.62 -17.87 -13.17
CA LEU A 476 14.89 -17.24 -13.55
C LEU A 476 16.07 -17.83 -12.78
N VAL A 477 17.25 -17.73 -13.38
CA VAL A 477 18.53 -18.04 -12.71
C VAL A 477 18.76 -17.01 -11.60
N ASN A 478 19.49 -17.42 -10.55
CA ASN A 478 19.92 -16.52 -9.50
C ASN A 478 20.62 -15.28 -10.11
N ASN A 479 20.33 -14.10 -9.56
CA ASN A 479 20.82 -12.79 -10.01
C ASN A 479 20.20 -12.25 -11.30
N PHE A 480 19.04 -12.73 -11.74
CA PHE A 480 18.25 -12.07 -12.77
C PHE A 480 16.85 -11.71 -12.25
N GLU A 481 16.34 -10.59 -12.74
CA GLU A 481 14.95 -10.18 -12.56
C GLU A 481 14.31 -9.91 -13.93
N ALA A 482 13.01 -10.16 -14.01
CA ALA A 482 12.20 -9.76 -15.14
C ALA A 482 11.78 -8.30 -14.95
N VAL A 483 11.70 -7.57 -16.04
CA VAL A 483 11.04 -6.27 -16.16
C VAL A 483 9.85 -6.46 -17.08
N VAL A 484 8.66 -6.11 -16.61
CA VAL A 484 7.40 -6.28 -17.34
C VAL A 484 6.66 -4.96 -17.47
N ALA A 485 6.03 -4.76 -18.62
CA ALA A 485 5.09 -3.67 -18.83
C ALA A 485 3.81 -3.91 -18.03
N LEU A 486 3.14 -2.83 -17.61
CA LEU A 486 1.88 -2.91 -16.86
C LEU A 486 0.78 -3.66 -17.61
N GLU A 487 0.76 -3.60 -18.94
CA GLU A 487 -0.25 -4.31 -19.75
C GLU A 487 -0.25 -5.84 -19.57
N LEU A 488 0.85 -6.42 -19.08
CA LEU A 488 0.95 -7.85 -18.78
C LEU A 488 0.42 -8.18 -17.38
N LEU A 489 0.12 -7.21 -16.53
CA LEU A 489 -0.41 -7.44 -15.20
C LEU A 489 -1.87 -7.87 -15.28
N LEU A 490 -2.21 -8.97 -14.60
CA LEU A 490 -3.58 -9.43 -14.45
C LEU A 490 -4.19 -8.96 -13.14
N CYS A 491 -3.68 -9.48 -12.02
CA CYS A 491 -4.18 -9.21 -10.68
C CYS A 491 -3.15 -9.61 -9.61
N ARG A 492 -3.39 -9.23 -8.36
CA ARG A 492 -2.63 -9.66 -7.19
C ARG A 492 -2.95 -11.11 -6.82
N TYR A 493 -1.93 -11.84 -6.38
CA TYR A 493 -2.10 -13.15 -5.76
C TYR A 493 -2.62 -12.99 -4.32
N HIS A 494 -3.78 -13.56 -4.04
CA HIS A 494 -4.37 -13.63 -2.71
C HIS A 494 -4.22 -15.06 -2.18
N GLY A 495 -3.24 -15.30 -1.30
CA GLY A 495 -3.00 -16.62 -0.72
C GLY A 495 -4.22 -17.13 0.08
N ASN A 496 -4.48 -18.44 0.04
CA ASN A 496 -5.54 -19.14 0.79
C ASN A 496 -7.00 -18.90 0.35
N ALA A 497 -7.27 -18.70 -0.95
CA ALA A 497 -8.65 -18.82 -1.43
C ALA A 497 -9.23 -20.19 -0.98
N PRO A 498 -10.33 -20.23 -0.20
CA PRO A 498 -10.71 -21.37 0.63
C PRO A 498 -11.16 -22.64 -0.12
N ASP A 499 -11.06 -22.66 -1.45
CA ASP A 499 -11.26 -23.84 -2.27
C ASP A 499 -10.51 -23.64 -3.60
N ASN A 500 -9.89 -24.69 -4.15
CA ASN A 500 -9.28 -24.74 -5.49
C ASN A 500 -10.25 -24.41 -6.66
N ARG A 501 -11.47 -23.95 -6.35
CA ARG A 501 -12.52 -23.58 -7.31
C ARG A 501 -12.45 -22.12 -7.76
N PHE A 502 -11.67 -21.28 -7.09
CA PHE A 502 -11.39 -19.94 -7.57
C PHE A 502 -10.25 -20.00 -8.58
N SER A 503 -10.53 -20.60 -9.75
CA SER A 503 -9.87 -20.11 -10.96
C SER A 503 -10.22 -18.63 -11.03
N PRO A 504 -9.24 -17.71 -11.13
CA PRO A 504 -9.58 -16.35 -11.48
C PRO A 504 -10.41 -16.51 -12.74
N THR A 505 -11.70 -16.20 -12.65
CA THR A 505 -12.56 -16.32 -13.81
C THR A 505 -12.16 -15.12 -14.64
N PHE A 506 -11.06 -15.28 -15.38
CA PHE A 506 -10.45 -14.23 -16.13
C PHE A 506 -11.49 -13.87 -17.17
N LEU A 507 -12.21 -12.80 -16.87
CA LEU A 507 -12.67 -11.87 -17.85
C LEU A 507 -11.41 -11.28 -18.46
N VAL A 508 -10.72 -12.07 -19.28
CA VAL A 508 -9.83 -11.49 -20.25
C VAL A 508 -10.76 -10.55 -21.03
N HIS A 509 -10.59 -9.24 -20.83
CA HIS A 509 -11.26 -8.20 -21.60
C HIS A 509 -10.92 -8.29 -23.10
N GLU A 510 -10.11 -9.28 -23.52
CA GLU A 510 -9.92 -9.69 -24.91
C GLU A 510 -11.26 -10.19 -25.48
N GLY A 511 -12.03 -9.24 -26.01
CA GLY A 511 -13.14 -9.55 -26.90
C GLY A 511 -14.49 -9.82 -26.24
N ARG A 512 -14.69 -9.51 -24.94
CA ARG A 512 -16.07 -9.32 -24.47
C ARG A 512 -16.63 -8.08 -25.13
N ASP A 513 -17.42 -8.37 -26.17
CA ASP A 513 -18.39 -7.52 -26.86
C ASP A 513 -18.80 -6.36 -25.94
N ILE A 514 -18.46 -5.14 -26.37
CA ILE A 514 -18.78 -3.84 -25.77
C ILE A 514 -20.27 -3.71 -25.41
N ARG A 515 -21.12 -4.68 -25.76
CA ARG A 515 -22.57 -4.74 -25.52
C ARG A 515 -23.00 -4.84 -24.06
N ILE A 516 -22.27 -5.53 -23.17
CA ILE A 516 -22.61 -5.52 -21.72
C ILE A 516 -22.31 -4.12 -21.16
N SER A 517 -21.14 -3.58 -21.51
CA SER A 517 -20.80 -2.17 -21.28
C SER A 517 -21.87 -1.26 -21.87
N MET A 518 -22.37 -1.46 -23.10
CA MET A 518 -23.39 -0.59 -23.69
C MET A 518 -24.74 -0.68 -22.98
N ALA A 519 -25.20 -1.86 -22.55
CA ALA A 519 -26.48 -1.97 -21.84
C ALA A 519 -26.41 -1.34 -20.44
N ILE A 520 -25.29 -1.56 -19.72
CA ILE A 520 -25.02 -0.93 -18.42
C ILE A 520 -24.79 0.58 -18.59
N GLN A 521 -24.03 1.00 -19.60
CA GLN A 521 -23.74 2.38 -19.94
C GLN A 521 -24.99 3.11 -20.46
N GLU A 522 -25.85 2.46 -21.22
CA GLU A 522 -27.13 3.02 -21.68
C GLU A 522 -28.10 3.15 -20.51
N GLY A 523 -28.19 2.13 -19.65
CA GLY A 523 -28.92 2.19 -18.39
C GLY A 523 -28.40 3.30 -17.47
N TRP A 524 -27.09 3.44 -17.36
CA TRP A 524 -26.40 4.48 -16.59
C TRP A 524 -26.59 5.87 -17.19
N ASN A 525 -26.42 6.02 -18.50
CA ASN A 525 -26.63 7.29 -19.21
C ASN A 525 -28.10 7.70 -19.18
N LYS A 526 -29.03 6.75 -19.18
CA LYS A 526 -30.46 7.00 -19.00
C LYS A 526 -30.77 7.40 -17.55
N LEU A 527 -30.18 6.73 -16.58
CA LEU A 527 -30.29 7.09 -15.16
C LEU A 527 -29.73 8.50 -14.90
N LYS A 528 -28.52 8.77 -15.40
CA LYS A 528 -27.85 10.06 -15.30
C LYS A 528 -28.68 11.18 -15.94
N ARG A 529 -29.19 10.98 -17.17
CA ARG A 529 -30.10 11.93 -17.83
C ARG A 529 -31.38 12.17 -17.02
N ASN A 530 -32.03 11.11 -16.54
CA ASN A 530 -33.26 11.25 -15.74
C ASN A 530 -33.01 12.02 -14.43
N VAL A 531 -31.87 11.79 -13.77
CA VAL A 531 -31.47 12.54 -12.57
C VAL A 531 -31.18 14.00 -12.91
N GLU A 532 -30.46 14.29 -14.01
CA GLU A 532 -30.17 15.65 -14.48
C GLU A 532 -31.45 16.40 -14.90
N GLU A 533 -32.41 15.73 -15.53
CA GLU A 533 -33.73 16.29 -15.89
C GLU A 533 -34.60 16.55 -14.65
N ALA A 534 -34.63 15.63 -13.68
CA ALA A 534 -35.40 15.78 -12.44
C ALA A 534 -34.81 16.82 -11.47
N THR A 535 -33.51 17.08 -11.54
CA THR A 535 -32.80 18.06 -10.69
C THR A 535 -32.56 19.40 -11.36
N SER A 536 -32.86 19.53 -12.66
CA SER A 536 -32.86 20.82 -13.34
C SER A 536 -33.99 21.68 -12.76
N PRO A 537 -33.69 22.81 -12.10
CA PRO A 537 -34.72 23.72 -11.64
C PRO A 537 -35.47 24.22 -12.87
N GLY A 538 -36.79 23.97 -12.91
CA GLY A 538 -37.64 24.30 -14.04
C GLY A 538 -37.43 25.75 -14.51
N LEU A 539 -37.20 25.89 -15.81
CA LEU A 539 -37.42 27.13 -16.55
C LEU A 539 -38.91 27.46 -16.61
#